data_AF-A0A6N6VMS9-F1
#
_entry.id   AF-A0A6N6VMS9-F1
#
_cell.length_a   1.000
_cell.length_b   1.000
_cell.length_c   1.000
_cell.angle_alpha   90.00
_cell.angle_beta   90.00
_cell.angle_gamma   90.00
#
_symmetry.space_group_name_H-M   'P 1'
#
loop_
_entity.id
_entity.type
_entity.pdbx_description
1 polymer ?
#
loop_
_entity_poly.entity_id
_entity_poly.type
_entity_poly.pdbx_seq_one_letter_code
_entity_poly.pdbx_strand_id
1 'polypeptide(L)'
;MSAFIFDNHYRYSSKISSWPNGTFLIPQSTEKYDKELDKYSFDKYYLEVYSKNPDSYFISPHEKTLEKAERKAYKIFLNYLNCKNHEFERQDYFRGTGICRKCNLFSFHAFTPLFRCEICNIPTDYCHDDYYKFYCEEHKDLNKSQYFAILQNNILRSKRCYERIAKLNNENNFEQIRYMVERIYFNKR
;
A
#
# COMPACT_ATOMS: atom_id res chain seq x y z
N MET A 1 16.80 3.05 -29.37
CA MET A 1 16.82 4.08 -28.32
C MET A 1 16.91 3.36 -26.99
N SER A 2 17.89 3.73 -26.17
CA SER A 2 18.24 3.04 -24.91
C SER A 2 17.34 3.46 -23.75
N ALA A 3 16.95 2.51 -22.90
CA ALA A 3 16.25 2.75 -21.64
C ALA A 3 17.08 3.67 -20.71
N PHE A 4 16.42 4.61 -20.04
CA PHE A 4 17.05 5.51 -19.06
C PHE A 4 17.04 4.87 -17.67
N ILE A 5 18.16 4.95 -16.96
CA ILE A 5 18.38 4.36 -15.62
C ILE A 5 18.41 5.51 -14.60
N PHE A 6 17.67 5.39 -13.50
CA PHE A 6 17.75 6.28 -12.35
C PHE A 6 18.06 5.50 -11.06
N ASP A 7 18.98 6.07 -10.27
CA ASP A 7 19.35 5.83 -8.85
C ASP A 7 20.60 4.97 -8.48
N ASN A 8 21.13 5.24 -7.27
CA ASN A 8 22.50 5.70 -6.95
C ASN A 8 23.58 4.66 -6.58
N HIS A 9 23.40 3.34 -6.73
CA HIS A 9 24.42 2.36 -6.29
C HIS A 9 24.95 1.41 -7.36
N TYR A 10 24.32 1.34 -8.53
CA TYR A 10 24.81 0.50 -9.63
C TYR A 10 24.72 1.24 -10.97
N ARG A 11 25.87 1.50 -11.60
CA ARG A 11 25.92 1.81 -13.04
C ARG A 11 25.65 0.51 -13.81
N TYR A 12 24.40 0.09 -13.86
CA TYR A 12 23.99 -1.08 -14.65
C TYR A 12 23.55 -0.64 -16.04
N SER A 13 24.31 -0.99 -17.07
CA SER A 13 23.86 -0.81 -18.46
C SER A 13 23.16 -2.06 -18.94
N SER A 14 21.91 -1.88 -19.38
CA SER A 14 21.10 -2.90 -20.05
C SER A 14 21.90 -3.65 -21.11
N LYS A 15 21.78 -4.99 -21.12
CA LYS A 15 22.36 -5.86 -22.15
C LYS A 15 21.38 -6.15 -23.28
N ILE A 16 20.13 -5.70 -23.15
CA ILE A 16 19.08 -5.91 -24.14
C ILE A 16 18.75 -4.57 -24.81
N SER A 17 19.08 -4.44 -26.09
CA SER A 17 18.88 -3.20 -26.86
C SER A 17 17.43 -2.99 -27.34
N SER A 18 16.59 -4.02 -27.21
CA SER A 18 15.24 -4.08 -27.77
C SER A 18 14.13 -3.89 -26.72
N TRP A 19 14.43 -3.25 -25.59
CA TRP A 19 13.40 -2.75 -24.69
C TRP A 19 12.55 -1.67 -25.38
N PRO A 20 11.23 -1.60 -25.14
CA PRO A 20 10.39 -0.52 -25.66
C PRO A 20 10.85 0.85 -25.19
N ASN A 21 10.60 1.86 -26.02
CA ASN A 21 10.79 3.25 -25.64
C ASN A 21 9.94 3.59 -24.40
N GLY A 22 10.55 4.28 -23.44
CA GLY A 22 9.91 4.60 -22.17
C GLY A 22 9.97 3.47 -21.13
N THR A 23 10.76 2.42 -21.38
CA THR A 23 11.12 1.45 -20.34
C THR A 23 12.21 2.03 -19.45
N PHE A 24 12.03 1.90 -18.14
CA PHE A 24 12.98 2.22 -17.09
C PHE A 24 13.38 0.94 -16.37
N LEU A 25 14.69 0.78 -16.16
CA LEU A 25 15.26 -0.36 -15.44
C LEU A 25 15.92 0.17 -14.17
N ILE A 26 15.47 -0.31 -13.02
CA ILE A 26 16.00 0.08 -11.71
C ILE A 26 16.66 -1.17 -11.09
N PRO A 27 18.01 -1.23 -11.06
CA PRO A 27 18.72 -2.33 -10.42
C PRO A 27 18.61 -2.20 -8.89
N GLN A 28 18.31 -3.31 -8.22
CA GLN A 28 18.27 -3.40 -6.76
C GLN A 28 19.04 -4.64 -6.29
N SER A 29 19.46 -4.66 -5.03
CA SER A 29 20.10 -5.82 -4.40
C SER A 29 19.69 -5.92 -2.94
N THR A 30 19.53 -7.15 -2.42
CA THR A 30 19.42 -7.39 -0.99
C THR A 30 20.75 -7.82 -0.42
N GLU A 31 21.19 -7.11 0.61
CA GLU A 31 22.35 -7.47 1.41
C GLU A 31 21.94 -8.42 2.53
N LYS A 32 22.84 -9.35 2.83
CA LYS A 32 22.75 -10.27 3.94
C LYS A 32 24.03 -10.14 4.76
N TYR A 33 23.86 -9.80 6.03
CA TYR A 33 24.96 -9.77 7.00
C TYR A 33 25.28 -11.19 7.46
N ASP A 34 26.53 -11.59 7.29
CA ASP A 34 27.10 -12.83 7.80
C ASP A 34 27.80 -12.55 9.14
N LYS A 35 27.24 -13.09 10.22
CA LYS A 35 27.74 -12.88 11.58
C LYS A 35 29.06 -13.60 11.86
N GLU A 36 29.32 -14.72 11.20
CA GLU A 36 30.56 -15.49 11.42
C GLU A 36 31.74 -14.83 10.71
N LEU A 37 31.45 -14.23 9.56
CA LEU A 37 32.44 -13.55 8.73
C LEU A 37 32.49 -12.03 8.97
N ASP A 38 31.68 -11.52 9.89
CA ASP A 38 31.48 -10.10 10.20
C ASP A 38 31.44 -9.21 8.94
N LYS A 39 30.62 -9.60 7.96
CA LYS A 39 30.57 -8.91 6.66
C LYS A 39 29.20 -8.96 5.99
N TYR A 40 28.92 -7.94 5.18
CA TYR A 40 27.78 -7.95 4.26
C TYR A 40 28.13 -8.69 2.97
N SER A 41 27.16 -9.44 2.44
CA SER A 41 27.23 -10.09 1.14
C SER A 41 25.90 -9.89 0.39
N PHE A 42 25.94 -9.84 -0.93
CA PHE A 42 24.70 -9.77 -1.72
C PHE A 42 24.09 -11.17 -1.85
N ASP A 43 22.84 -11.32 -1.42
CA ASP A 43 22.11 -12.59 -1.51
C ASP A 43 21.36 -12.70 -2.85
N LYS A 44 20.70 -11.60 -3.26
CA LYS A 44 19.84 -11.56 -4.46
C LYS A 44 19.91 -10.19 -5.14
N TYR A 45 19.76 -10.20 -6.46
CA TYR A 45 19.57 -9.01 -7.28
C TYR A 45 18.14 -8.99 -7.83
N TYR A 46 17.59 -7.78 -7.93
CA TYR A 46 16.26 -7.51 -8.44
C TYR A 46 16.44 -6.51 -9.59
N LEU A 47 15.61 -6.62 -10.61
CA LEU A 47 15.54 -5.60 -11.65
C LEU A 47 14.10 -5.17 -11.78
N GLU A 48 13.79 -4.00 -11.22
CA GLU A 48 12.47 -3.42 -11.41
C GLU A 48 12.40 -2.81 -12.82
N VAL A 49 11.45 -3.28 -13.59
CA VAL A 49 11.19 -2.83 -14.95
C VAL A 49 9.83 -2.15 -14.96
N TYR A 50 9.86 -0.85 -15.24
CA TYR A 50 8.67 -0.05 -15.48
C TYR A 50 8.61 0.28 -16.96
N SER A 51 7.50 -0.03 -17.62
CA SER A 51 7.31 0.37 -19.01
C SER A 51 5.88 0.79 -19.22
N LYS A 52 5.70 1.76 -20.11
CA LYS A 52 4.40 2.36 -20.44
C LYS A 52 3.80 1.80 -21.74
N ASN A 53 4.41 0.80 -22.37
CA ASN A 53 4.08 0.39 -23.73
C ASN A 53 4.13 -1.14 -23.90
N PRO A 54 3.04 -1.83 -24.33
CA PRO A 54 1.74 -1.31 -24.74
C PRO A 54 0.85 -0.86 -23.57
N ASP A 55 1.05 -1.43 -22.39
CA ASP A 55 0.35 -1.08 -21.15
C ASP A 55 1.37 -0.71 -20.07
N SER A 56 0.94 0.01 -19.03
CA SER A 56 1.79 0.27 -17.86
C SER A 56 1.98 -1.01 -17.06
N TYR A 57 3.17 -1.60 -17.09
CA TYR A 57 3.48 -2.81 -16.32
C TYR A 57 4.72 -2.64 -15.43
N PHE A 58 4.70 -3.41 -14.35
CA PHE A 58 5.80 -3.57 -13.40
C PHE A 58 6.27 -5.02 -13.40
N ILE A 59 7.58 -5.25 -13.57
CA ILE A 59 8.20 -6.58 -13.49
C ILE A 59 9.39 -6.46 -12.54
N SER A 60 9.46 -7.32 -11.53
CA SER A 60 10.59 -7.35 -10.59
C SER A 60 11.05 -8.78 -10.34
N PRO A 61 11.78 -9.40 -11.29
CA PRO A 61 12.28 -10.74 -11.10
C PRO A 61 13.53 -10.72 -10.21
N HIS A 62 13.66 -11.76 -9.39
CA HIS A 62 14.83 -11.97 -8.53
C HIS A 62 15.74 -13.03 -9.15
N GLU A 63 17.04 -12.76 -9.18
CA GLU A 63 18.07 -13.67 -9.67
C GLU A 63 19.42 -13.45 -8.95
N LYS A 64 20.36 -14.36 -9.21
CA LYS A 64 21.73 -14.27 -8.66
C LYS A 64 22.59 -13.15 -9.27
N THR A 65 22.18 -12.58 -10.40
CA THR A 65 22.88 -11.46 -11.07
C THR A 65 21.87 -10.55 -11.76
N LEU A 66 22.22 -9.27 -11.93
CA LEU A 66 21.40 -8.30 -12.66
C LEU A 66 21.15 -8.71 -14.13
N GLU A 67 22.13 -9.31 -14.82
CA GLU A 67 21.94 -9.79 -16.19
C GLU A 67 20.90 -10.92 -16.27
N LYS A 68 20.93 -11.85 -15.31
CA LYS A 68 19.92 -12.93 -15.24
C LYS A 68 18.53 -12.34 -14.93
N ALA A 69 18.46 -11.37 -14.01
CA ALA A 69 17.23 -10.66 -13.71
C ALA A 69 16.70 -9.95 -14.97
N GLU A 70 17.55 -9.25 -15.73
CA GLU A 70 17.17 -8.58 -16.98
C GLU A 70 16.62 -9.56 -18.03
N ARG A 71 17.33 -10.65 -18.31
CA ARG A 71 16.86 -11.67 -19.27
C ARG A 71 15.52 -12.25 -18.87
N LYS A 72 15.32 -12.49 -17.57
CA LYS A 72 14.05 -12.99 -17.02
C LYS A 72 12.94 -11.95 -17.14
N ALA A 73 13.24 -10.68 -16.82
CA ALA A 73 12.30 -9.57 -16.99
C ALA A 73 11.87 -9.43 -18.45
N TYR A 74 12.83 -9.50 -19.37
CA TYR A 74 12.55 -9.37 -20.81
C TYR A 74 11.71 -10.53 -21.33
N LYS A 75 11.96 -11.76 -20.87
CA LYS A 75 11.12 -12.91 -21.20
C LYS A 75 9.67 -12.72 -20.71
N ILE A 76 9.49 -12.24 -19.47
CA ILE A 76 8.17 -11.92 -18.93
C ILE A 76 7.49 -10.85 -19.78
N PHE A 77 8.22 -9.79 -20.14
CA PHE A 77 7.73 -8.74 -21.02
C PHE A 77 7.28 -9.28 -22.39
N LEU A 78 8.08 -10.13 -23.04
CA LEU A 78 7.69 -10.75 -24.31
C LEU A 78 6.42 -11.60 -24.17
N ASN A 79 6.22 -12.27 -23.03
CA ASN A 79 4.97 -12.99 -22.77
C ASN A 79 3.78 -12.04 -22.67
N TYR A 80 3.96 -10.85 -22.07
CA TYR A 80 2.91 -9.83 -22.02
C TYR A 80 2.56 -9.32 -23.41
N LEU A 81 3.56 -8.95 -24.23
CA LEU A 81 3.35 -8.50 -25.60
C LEU A 81 2.61 -9.50 -26.49
N ASN A 82 2.95 -10.78 -26.35
CA ASN A 82 2.37 -11.84 -27.18
C ASN A 82 0.98 -12.28 -26.69
N CYS A 83 0.50 -11.75 -25.57
CA CYS A 83 -0.83 -12.03 -25.05
C CYS A 83 -1.88 -11.17 -25.76
N LYS A 84 -2.38 -11.64 -26.90
CA LYS A 84 -3.30 -10.89 -27.78
C LYS A 84 -4.53 -10.30 -27.08
N ASN A 85 -5.04 -10.96 -26.05
CA ASN A 85 -6.15 -10.51 -25.21
C ASN A 85 -5.87 -10.92 -23.76
N HIS A 86 -5.62 -9.93 -22.90
CA HIS A 86 -5.46 -10.17 -21.47
C HIS A 86 -6.80 -10.56 -20.85
N GLU A 87 -6.85 -11.77 -20.31
CA GLU A 87 -8.01 -12.29 -19.58
C GLU A 87 -7.71 -12.22 -18.10
N PHE A 88 -8.07 -11.11 -17.47
CA PHE A 88 -7.82 -10.92 -16.05
C PHE A 88 -8.78 -11.77 -15.20
N GLU A 89 -8.26 -12.27 -14.08
CA GLU A 89 -9.05 -12.84 -12.99
C GLU A 89 -8.63 -12.19 -11.65
N ARG A 90 -9.52 -12.19 -10.66
CA ARG A 90 -9.28 -11.48 -9.40
C ARG A 90 -8.32 -12.19 -8.45
N GLN A 91 -8.14 -13.52 -8.49
CA GLN A 91 -7.28 -14.30 -7.56
C GLN A 91 -7.26 -13.75 -6.11
N ASP A 92 -8.44 -13.51 -5.52
CA ASP A 92 -8.63 -12.95 -4.16
C ASP A 92 -8.39 -11.44 -3.94
N TYR A 93 -8.17 -10.66 -4.99
CA TYR A 93 -8.06 -9.20 -4.89
C TYR A 93 -9.43 -8.50 -4.85
N PHE A 94 -9.62 -7.69 -3.81
CA PHE A 94 -10.84 -6.89 -3.60
C PHE A 94 -10.75 -5.45 -4.14
N ARG A 95 -9.54 -4.93 -4.35
CA ARG A 95 -9.27 -3.52 -4.72
C ARG A 95 -9.32 -3.23 -6.23
N GLY A 96 -9.99 -4.07 -7.03
CA GLY A 96 -10.05 -3.88 -8.49
C GLY A 96 -8.83 -4.40 -9.25
N THR A 97 -7.86 -4.96 -8.53
CA THR A 97 -6.70 -5.63 -9.10
C THR A 97 -7.07 -6.94 -9.79
N GLY A 98 -6.34 -7.29 -10.84
CA GLY A 98 -6.46 -8.57 -11.54
C GLY A 98 -5.14 -9.06 -12.10
N ILE A 99 -5.07 -10.37 -12.30
CA ILE A 99 -3.92 -11.06 -12.92
C ILE A 99 -4.42 -11.75 -14.19
N CYS A 100 -3.73 -11.54 -15.32
CA CYS A 100 -4.06 -12.22 -16.56
C CYS A 100 -3.79 -13.72 -16.44
N ARG A 101 -4.80 -14.55 -16.65
CA ARG A 101 -4.72 -16.03 -16.57
C ARG A 101 -3.71 -16.66 -17.52
N LYS A 102 -3.39 -15.96 -18.61
CA LYS A 102 -2.53 -16.47 -19.69
C LYS A 102 -1.07 -16.11 -19.51
N CYS A 103 -0.79 -14.87 -19.11
CA CYS A 103 0.56 -14.33 -19.07
C CYS A 103 1.00 -13.85 -17.69
N ASN A 104 0.12 -13.89 -16.69
CA ASN A 104 0.33 -13.40 -15.32
C ASN A 104 0.63 -11.89 -15.23
N LEU A 105 0.24 -11.11 -16.25
CA LEU A 105 0.28 -9.65 -16.16
C LEU A 105 -0.60 -9.19 -15.00
N PHE A 106 0.00 -8.46 -14.06
CA PHE A 106 -0.68 -7.80 -12.96
C PHE A 106 -1.19 -6.43 -13.41
N SER A 107 -2.45 -6.11 -13.13
CA SER A 107 -3.04 -4.79 -13.38
C SER A 107 -3.84 -4.33 -12.17
N PHE A 108 -3.53 -3.12 -11.67
CA PHE A 108 -4.22 -2.51 -10.53
C PHE A 108 -5.68 -2.16 -10.83
N HIS A 109 -6.02 -1.90 -12.09
CA HIS A 109 -7.33 -1.42 -12.52
C HIS A 109 -8.03 -2.39 -13.50
N ALA A 110 -7.74 -3.69 -13.38
CA ALA A 110 -8.39 -4.71 -14.21
C ALA A 110 -9.90 -4.79 -14.00
N PHE A 111 -10.37 -4.41 -12.81
CA PHE A 111 -11.76 -4.45 -12.41
C PHE A 111 -12.15 -3.25 -11.55
N THR A 112 -13.46 -3.03 -11.43
CA THR A 112 -14.00 -2.15 -10.40
C THR A 112 -13.69 -2.71 -9.00
N PRO A 113 -13.29 -1.89 -8.01
CA PRO A 113 -13.17 -2.31 -6.62
C PRO A 113 -14.47 -2.93 -6.08
N LEU A 114 -14.35 -3.89 -5.17
CA LEU A 114 -15.51 -4.47 -4.47
C LEU A 114 -15.93 -3.63 -3.26
N PHE A 115 -14.99 -2.86 -2.71
CA PHE A 115 -15.27 -1.88 -1.67
C PHE A 115 -16.06 -0.71 -2.23
N ARG A 116 -16.88 -0.09 -1.37
CA ARG A 116 -17.75 1.02 -1.73
C ARG A 116 -17.53 2.17 -0.77
N CYS A 117 -17.70 3.39 -1.27
CA CYS A 117 -17.63 4.57 -0.44
C CYS A 117 -18.74 4.53 0.60
N GLU A 118 -18.40 4.74 1.88
CA GLU A 118 -19.37 4.75 2.99
C GLU A 118 -20.48 5.79 2.80
N ILE A 119 -20.19 6.90 2.10
CA ILE A 119 -21.11 8.04 1.97
C ILE A 119 -21.99 7.93 0.73
N CYS A 120 -21.40 7.71 -0.44
CA CYS A 120 -22.14 7.68 -1.72
C CYS A 120 -22.33 6.28 -2.31
N ASN A 121 -21.80 5.23 -1.67
CA ASN A 121 -21.91 3.84 -2.09
C ASN A 121 -21.32 3.50 -3.48
N ILE A 122 -20.56 4.42 -4.08
CA ILE A 122 -19.84 4.19 -5.34
C ILE A 122 -18.63 3.29 -5.08
N PRO A 123 -18.35 2.29 -5.94
CA PRO A 123 -17.16 1.46 -5.79
C PRO A 123 -15.85 2.28 -5.74
N THR A 124 -14.99 2.02 -4.76
CA THR A 124 -13.74 2.78 -4.55
C THR A 124 -12.71 1.99 -3.76
N ASP A 125 -11.43 2.21 -4.03
CA ASP A 125 -10.30 1.78 -3.21
C ASP A 125 -9.36 2.95 -2.83
N TYR A 126 -9.80 4.20 -3.05
CA TYR A 126 -8.97 5.40 -2.98
C TYR A 126 -8.30 5.61 -1.60
N CYS A 127 -9.09 5.60 -0.53
CA CYS A 127 -8.58 5.59 0.85
C CYS A 127 -9.54 4.89 1.81
N HIS A 128 -9.05 4.55 3.00
CA HIS A 128 -9.87 4.02 4.08
C HIS A 128 -9.48 4.61 5.44
N ASP A 129 -10.37 4.49 6.41
CA ASP A 129 -10.08 4.78 7.82
C ASP A 129 -9.51 3.56 8.56
N ASP A 130 -9.23 3.73 9.85
CA ASP A 130 -8.69 2.68 10.73
C ASP A 130 -9.69 1.52 10.98
N TYR A 131 -10.98 1.72 10.64
CA TYR A 131 -12.04 0.71 10.74
C TYR A 131 -12.32 0.04 9.39
N TYR A 132 -11.48 0.26 8.38
CA TYR A 132 -11.65 -0.26 7.02
C TYR A 132 -12.94 0.21 6.34
N LYS A 133 -13.47 1.39 6.69
CA LYS A 133 -14.47 2.05 5.85
C LYS A 133 -13.76 2.75 4.69
N PHE A 134 -14.30 2.58 3.48
CA PHE A 134 -13.68 3.11 2.27
C PHE A 134 -14.34 4.42 1.86
N TYR A 135 -13.56 5.32 1.25
CA TYR A 135 -14.02 6.61 0.79
C TYR A 135 -13.55 6.83 -0.66
N CYS A 136 -14.38 7.47 -1.48
CA CYS A 136 -13.97 7.93 -2.80
C CYS A 136 -13.14 9.22 -2.68
N GLU A 137 -12.52 9.63 -3.78
CA GLU A 137 -11.69 10.84 -3.81
C GLU A 137 -12.43 12.09 -3.32
N GLU A 138 -13.72 12.25 -3.66
CA GLU A 138 -14.56 13.37 -3.21
C GLU A 138 -14.82 13.38 -1.70
N HIS A 139 -14.80 12.20 -1.06
CA HIS A 139 -15.11 12.03 0.35
C HIS A 139 -13.87 11.71 1.22
N LYS A 140 -12.67 11.76 0.64
CA LYS A 140 -11.42 11.36 1.31
C LYS A 140 -11.14 12.13 2.60
N ASP A 141 -11.54 13.40 2.66
CA ASP A 141 -11.29 14.28 3.81
C ASP A 141 -12.39 14.21 4.87
N LEU A 142 -13.55 13.61 4.55
CA LEU A 142 -14.63 13.36 5.50
C LEU A 142 -14.34 12.17 6.45
N ASN A 143 -13.28 11.43 6.14
CA ASN A 143 -12.62 10.37 6.91
C ASN A 143 -12.32 10.78 8.39
N LYS A 144 -12.25 12.07 8.73
CA LYS A 144 -11.79 12.53 10.06
C LYS A 144 -12.86 12.77 11.13
N SER A 145 -14.16 12.57 10.86
CA SER A 145 -15.20 13.19 11.72
C SER A 145 -15.90 12.27 12.73
N GLN A 146 -16.11 10.98 12.45
CA GLN A 146 -17.01 10.16 13.29
C GLN A 146 -16.36 9.64 14.57
N TYR A 147 -15.08 9.22 14.55
CA TYR A 147 -14.40 8.79 15.79
C TYR A 147 -14.28 9.95 16.80
N PHE A 148 -13.86 11.14 16.34
CA PHE A 148 -13.80 12.32 17.20
C PHE A 148 -15.18 12.74 17.71
N ALA A 149 -16.22 12.73 16.87
CA ALA A 149 -17.57 13.11 17.30
C ALA A 149 -18.18 12.08 18.27
N ILE A 150 -17.99 10.78 18.03
CA ILE A 150 -18.49 9.70 18.92
C ILE A 150 -17.72 9.71 20.24
N LEU A 151 -16.39 9.87 20.20
CA LEU A 151 -15.56 9.98 21.39
C LEU A 151 -15.91 11.24 22.20
N GLN A 152 -16.06 12.40 21.56
CA GLN A 152 -16.50 13.64 22.23
C GLN A 152 -17.90 13.49 22.84
N ASN A 153 -18.85 12.88 22.13
CA ASN A 153 -20.20 12.65 22.65
C ASN A 153 -20.22 11.68 23.84
N ASN A 154 -19.40 10.63 23.82
CA ASN A 154 -19.29 9.68 24.93
C ASN A 154 -18.59 10.30 26.15
N ILE A 155 -17.57 11.14 25.94
CA ILE A 155 -16.93 11.94 27.01
C ILE A 155 -17.94 12.91 27.61
N LEU A 156 -18.69 13.65 26.80
CA LEU A 156 -19.71 14.60 27.25
C LEU A 156 -20.85 13.92 28.02
N ARG A 157 -21.32 12.75 27.56
CA ARG A 157 -22.32 11.95 28.28
C ARG A 157 -21.80 11.46 29.62
N SER A 158 -20.59 10.91 29.64
CA SER A 158 -19.95 10.44 30.87
C SER A 158 -19.79 11.59 31.87
N LYS A 159 -19.29 12.76 31.42
CA LYS A 159 -19.17 13.96 32.25
C LYS A 159 -20.49 14.37 32.90
N ARG A 160 -21.58 14.42 32.13
CA ARG A 160 -22.92 14.76 32.66
C ARG A 160 -23.43 13.75 33.69
N CYS A 161 -23.18 12.46 33.48
CA CYS A 161 -23.53 11.43 34.46
C CYS A 161 -22.75 11.61 35.77
N TYR A 162 -21.45 11.87 35.70
CA TYR A 162 -20.62 12.09 36.89
C TYR A 162 -20.96 13.39 37.62
N GLU A 163 -21.21 14.50 36.91
CA GLU A 163 -21.68 15.75 37.51
C GLU A 163 -23.00 15.57 38.27
N ARG A 164 -23.91 14.73 37.75
CA ARG A 164 -25.18 14.43 38.39
C ARG A 164 -25.01 13.59 39.66
N ILE A 165 -24.11 12.61 39.65
CA ILE A 165 -23.78 11.78 40.83
C ILE A 165 -23.08 12.62 41.90
N ALA A 166 -22.12 13.47 41.52
CA ALA A 166 -21.39 14.34 42.45
C ALA A 166 -22.32 15.34 43.17
N LYS A 167 -23.29 15.92 42.44
CA LYS A 167 -24.32 16.79 43.02
C LYS A 167 -25.26 16.05 43.98
N LEU A 168 -25.57 14.78 43.71
CA LEU A 168 -26.44 13.97 44.58
C LEU A 168 -25.72 13.53 45.86
N ASN A 169 -24.41 13.35 45.81
CA ASN A 169 -23.62 12.87 46.95
C ASN A 169 -22.99 13.99 47.80
N ASN A 170 -23.17 15.26 47.43
CA ASN A 170 -22.64 16.43 48.15
C ASN A 170 -21.11 16.37 48.42
N GLU A 171 -20.36 15.62 47.60
CA GLU A 171 -18.93 15.42 47.77
C GLU A 171 -18.12 16.21 46.72
N ASN A 172 -17.11 16.94 47.21
CA ASN A 172 -16.12 17.71 46.44
C ASN A 172 -15.11 16.84 45.63
N ASN A 173 -15.46 15.61 45.27
CA ASN A 173 -14.54 14.66 44.62
C ASN A 173 -14.49 14.77 43.08
N PHE A 174 -14.99 15.88 42.51
CA PHE A 174 -15.05 16.09 41.07
C PHE A 174 -13.67 16.05 40.39
N GLU A 175 -12.65 16.65 41.01
CA GLU A 175 -11.29 16.67 40.44
C GLU A 175 -10.60 15.31 40.48
N GLN A 176 -10.86 14.46 41.50
CA GLN A 176 -10.33 13.10 41.53
C GLN A 176 -10.94 12.21 40.44
N ILE A 177 -12.25 12.35 40.20
CA ILE A 177 -12.95 11.60 39.14
C ILE A 177 -12.51 12.08 37.75
N ARG A 178 -12.38 13.40 37.55
CA ARG A 178 -11.84 13.97 36.30
C ARG A 178 -10.44 13.43 35.98
N TYR A 179 -9.56 13.43 36.99
CA TYR A 179 -8.20 12.91 36.86
C TYR A 179 -8.16 11.42 36.50
N MET A 180 -9.03 10.58 37.07
CA MET A 180 -9.10 9.15 36.74
C MET A 180 -9.59 8.89 35.30
N VAL A 181 -10.59 9.63 34.83
CA VAL A 181 -11.12 9.49 33.46
C VAL A 181 -10.07 9.96 32.44
N GLU A 182 -9.40 11.09 32.70
CA GLU A 182 -8.32 11.56 31.83
C GLU A 182 -7.17 10.55 31.76
N ARG A 183 -6.84 9.86 32.86
CA ARG A 183 -5.80 8.81 32.87
C ARG A 183 -6.18 7.52 32.15
N ILE A 184 -7.45 7.09 32.22
CA ILE A 184 -7.89 5.85 31.57
C ILE A 184 -7.97 6.02 30.04
N TYR A 185 -8.33 7.22 29.57
CA TYR A 185 -8.58 7.46 28.14
C TYR A 185 -7.40 8.09 27.38
N PHE A 186 -6.50 8.84 28.04
CA PHE A 186 -5.40 9.55 27.36
C PHE A 186 -3.99 8.98 27.61
N ASN A 187 -3.85 7.90 28.40
CA ASN A 187 -2.54 7.27 28.70
C ASN A 187 -2.39 5.83 28.19
N LYS A 188 -3.02 5.48 27.07
CA LYS A 188 -2.51 4.39 26.22
C LYS A 188 -1.78 5.03 25.04
N ARG A 189 -0.46 5.13 25.22
CA ARG A 189 0.53 5.35 24.15
C ARG A 189 0.32 4.36 23.02
#